data_AF-A0A839NG27-F1
#
_entry.id   AF-A0A839NG27-F1
#
_cell.length_a   1.000
_cell.length_b   1.000
_cell.length_c   1.000
_cell.angle_alpha   90.00
_cell.angle_beta   90.00
_cell.angle_gamma   90.00
#
_symmetry.space_group_name_H-M   'P 1'
#
loop_
_entity.id
_entity.type
_entity.pdbx_description
1 polymer ?
#
loop_
_entity_poly.entity_id
_entity_poly.type
_entity_poly.pdbx_seq_one_letter_code
_entity_poly.pdbx_strand_id
1 'polypeptide(L)'
;MTSKPRKPRGLGTEGARLWRDVTAEMADADLIPTSQEARYLLDACREADLAAELDEAWSQLGRPVTATGAAGQVTIHPLVTELRQHREACGRLLARVRLDVPGEEATARGSRTTSDSARRAAMTRHHGNVAGLAGR
;
A
#
# COMPACT_ATOMS: atom_id res chain seq x y z
N MET A 1 -14.39 -17.22 -11.89
CA MET A 1 -14.62 -15.93 -11.20
C MET A 1 -13.43 -15.65 -10.31
N THR A 2 -12.51 -14.81 -10.77
CA THR A 2 -11.28 -14.50 -10.04
C THR A 2 -11.61 -13.46 -8.98
N SER A 3 -11.74 -13.91 -7.73
CA SER A 3 -12.28 -13.09 -6.64
C SER A 3 -11.27 -12.05 -6.19
N LYS A 4 -11.67 -10.76 -6.23
CA LYS A 4 -10.93 -9.64 -5.64
C LYS A 4 -10.50 -10.00 -4.21
N PRO A 5 -9.24 -9.76 -3.81
CA PRO A 5 -8.77 -10.13 -2.48
C PRO A 5 -9.60 -9.42 -1.41
N ARG A 6 -10.19 -10.23 -0.51
CA ARG A 6 -11.08 -9.74 0.55
C ARG A 6 -10.31 -8.79 1.47
N LYS A 7 -10.92 -7.64 1.80
CA LYS A 7 -10.38 -6.69 2.77
C LYS A 7 -10.01 -7.38 4.09
N PRO A 8 -8.79 -7.19 4.60
CA PRO A 8 -8.40 -7.64 5.93
C PRO A 8 -9.28 -7.03 7.03
N ARG A 9 -9.44 -7.76 8.13
CA ARG A 9 -10.17 -7.28 9.32
C ARG A 9 -9.31 -6.29 10.11
N GLY A 10 -9.95 -5.38 10.83
CA GLY A 10 -9.27 -4.47 11.76
C GLY A 10 -8.55 -3.28 11.11
N LEU A 11 -8.84 -2.96 9.85
CA LEU A 11 -8.41 -1.71 9.23
C LEU A 11 -9.39 -0.58 9.58
N GLY A 12 -8.84 0.59 9.88
CA GLY A 12 -9.57 1.86 10.02
C GLY A 12 -9.99 2.42 8.67
N THR A 13 -10.45 3.67 8.65
CA THR A 13 -11.05 4.29 7.46
C THR A 13 -10.04 4.45 6.33
N GLU A 14 -8.88 5.04 6.61
CA GLU A 14 -7.87 5.35 5.60
C GLU A 14 -7.17 4.09 5.08
N GLY A 15 -6.82 3.16 5.96
CA GLY A 15 -6.29 1.86 5.57
C GLY A 15 -7.29 1.03 4.75
N ALA A 16 -8.57 1.04 5.13
CA ALA A 16 -9.60 0.34 4.36
C ALA A 16 -9.83 0.98 2.98
N ARG A 17 -9.68 2.31 2.86
CA ARG A 17 -9.74 3.02 1.59
C ARG A 17 -8.54 2.64 0.71
N LEU A 18 -7.32 2.77 1.24
CA LEU A 18 -6.10 2.41 0.52
C LEU A 18 -6.13 0.97 -0.01
N TRP A 19 -6.57 0.01 0.82
CA TRP A 19 -6.73 -1.38 0.38
C TRP A 19 -7.68 -1.50 -0.82
N ARG A 20 -8.84 -0.86 -0.75
CA ARG A 20 -9.87 -0.95 -1.80
C ARG A 20 -9.38 -0.34 -3.12
N ASP A 21 -8.69 0.79 -3.04
CA ASP A 21 -8.24 1.55 -4.20
C ASP A 21 -7.11 0.78 -4.91
N VAL A 22 -6.07 0.36 -4.18
CA VAL A 22 -4.96 -0.42 -4.76
C VAL A 22 -5.46 -1.76 -5.33
N THR A 23 -6.32 -2.48 -4.61
CA THR A 23 -6.84 -3.77 -5.11
C THR A 23 -7.87 -3.61 -6.23
N ALA A 24 -8.46 -2.43 -6.40
CA ALA A 24 -9.28 -2.13 -7.58
C ALA A 24 -8.38 -1.93 -8.81
N GLU A 25 -7.33 -1.12 -8.68
CA GLU A 25 -6.36 -0.87 -9.74
C GLU A 25 -5.67 -2.17 -10.20
N MET A 26 -5.28 -3.05 -9.28
CA MET A 26 -4.77 -4.38 -9.62
C MET A 26 -5.79 -5.19 -10.43
N ALA A 27 -7.06 -5.19 -10.01
CA ALA A 27 -8.10 -5.95 -10.69
C ALA A 27 -8.37 -5.41 -12.10
N ASP A 28 -8.39 -4.09 -12.28
CA ASP A 28 -8.55 -3.44 -13.59
C ASP A 28 -7.38 -3.78 -14.55
N ALA A 29 -6.21 -4.09 -14.00
CA ALA A 29 -5.04 -4.55 -14.74
C ALA A 29 -4.95 -6.09 -14.90
N ASP A 30 -5.98 -6.85 -14.53
CA ASP A 30 -5.98 -8.33 -14.47
C ASP A 30 -4.84 -8.91 -13.61
N LEU A 31 -4.49 -8.21 -12.53
CA LEU A 31 -3.46 -8.61 -11.58
C LEU A 31 -4.07 -9.07 -10.25
N ILE A 32 -3.39 -10.02 -9.60
CA ILE A 32 -3.70 -10.45 -8.24
C ILE A 32 -2.42 -10.25 -7.41
N PRO A 33 -2.50 -9.67 -6.19
CA PRO A 33 -1.34 -9.56 -5.34
C PRO A 33 -0.83 -10.95 -4.95
N THR A 34 0.48 -11.14 -5.04
CA THR A 34 1.18 -12.25 -4.38
C THR A 34 1.00 -12.17 -2.86
N SER A 35 1.26 -13.25 -2.15
CA SER A 35 1.20 -13.27 -0.67
C SER A 35 2.11 -12.21 -0.04
N GLN A 36 3.27 -11.96 -0.64
CA GLN A 36 4.22 -10.94 -0.19
C GLN A 36 3.69 -9.52 -0.44
N GLU A 37 3.17 -9.24 -1.64
CA GLU A 37 2.56 -7.93 -1.97
C GLU A 37 1.33 -7.66 -1.10
N ALA A 38 0.50 -8.67 -0.85
CA ALA A 38 -0.65 -8.55 0.03
C ALA A 38 -0.23 -8.21 1.47
N ARG A 39 0.91 -8.73 1.94
CA ARG A 39 1.46 -8.39 3.25
C ARG A 39 1.98 -6.95 3.29
N TYR A 40 2.74 -6.52 2.29
CA TYR A 40 3.20 -5.12 2.21
C TYR A 40 2.04 -4.14 2.12
N LEU A 41 1.00 -4.46 1.34
CA LEU A 41 -0.20 -3.64 1.25
C LEU A 41 -0.93 -3.56 2.59
N LEU A 42 -1.07 -4.68 3.31
CA LEU A 42 -1.68 -4.67 4.64
C LEU A 42 -0.90 -3.79 5.62
N ASP A 43 0.43 -3.90 5.65
CA ASP A 43 1.26 -3.10 6.52
C ASP A 43 1.14 -1.60 6.14
N ALA A 44 1.12 -1.27 4.84
CA ALA A 44 0.88 0.11 4.37
C ALA A 44 -0.49 0.66 4.80
N CYS A 45 -1.54 -0.17 4.77
CA CYS A 45 -2.87 0.22 5.24
C CYS A 45 -2.87 0.57 6.73
N ARG A 46 -2.13 -0.18 7.55
CA ARG A 46 -2.00 0.11 8.98
C ARG A 46 -1.21 1.39 9.24
N GLU A 47 -0.14 1.64 8.48
CA GLU A 47 0.59 2.91 8.53
C GLU A 47 -0.31 4.10 8.16
N ALA A 48 -1.20 3.93 7.17
CA ALA A 48 -2.16 4.95 6.78
C ALA A 48 -3.19 5.24 7.89
N ASP A 49 -3.70 4.20 8.55
CA ASP A 49 -4.60 4.36 9.71
C ASP A 49 -3.93 5.10 10.87
N LEU A 50 -2.69 4.72 11.22
CA LEU A 50 -1.94 5.35 12.30
C LEU A 50 -1.58 6.80 11.96
N ALA A 51 -1.18 7.09 10.72
CA ALA A 51 -0.95 8.46 10.28
C ALA A 51 -2.21 9.31 10.37
N ALA A 52 -3.39 8.77 10.06
CA ALA A 52 -4.66 9.48 10.18
C ALA A 52 -5.01 9.77 11.65
N GLU A 53 -4.79 8.82 12.55
CA GLU A 53 -4.98 9.01 13.99
C GLU A 53 -4.07 10.11 14.55
N LEU A 54 -2.79 10.11 14.17
CA LEU A 54 -1.83 11.14 14.58
C LEU A 54 -2.16 12.52 13.99
N ASP A 55 -2.65 12.58 12.76
CA ASP A 55 -3.03 13.83 12.09
C ASP A 55 -4.26 14.45 12.75
N GLU A 56 -5.24 13.61 13.14
CA GLU A 56 -6.40 14.03 13.92
C GLU A 56 -6.00 14.51 15.32
N ALA A 57 -5.14 13.77 16.03
CA ALA A 57 -4.61 14.21 17.31
C ALA A 57 -3.86 15.55 17.20
N TRP A 58 -3.08 15.74 16.13
CA TRP A 58 -2.39 16.99 15.86
C TRP A 58 -3.35 18.13 15.54
N SER A 59 -4.44 17.85 14.82
CA SER A 59 -5.53 18.77 14.52
C SER A 59 -6.20 19.27 15.80
N GLN A 60 -6.49 18.37 16.73
CA GLN A 60 -7.09 18.70 18.04
C GLN A 60 -6.20 19.62 18.89
N LEU A 61 -4.89 19.60 18.67
CA LEU A 61 -3.94 20.51 19.32
C LEU A 61 -3.80 21.88 18.61
N GLY A 62 -4.51 22.10 17.50
CA GLY A 62 -4.38 23.30 16.68
C GLY A 62 -3.19 23.27 15.70
N ARG A 63 -2.68 22.07 15.39
CA ARG A 63 -1.54 21.82 14.48
C ARG A 63 -0.26 22.61 14.82
N PRO A 64 0.20 22.58 16.08
CA PRO A 64 1.42 23.28 16.47
C PRO A 64 2.63 22.72 15.73
N VAL A 65 3.44 23.61 15.13
CA VAL A 65 4.68 23.22 14.45
C VAL A 65 5.88 23.12 15.42
N THR A 66 5.77 23.74 16.58
CA THR A 66 6.79 23.74 17.63
C THR A 66 6.23 23.28 18.97
N ALA A 67 7.08 22.73 19.82
CA ALA A 67 6.80 22.39 21.20
C ALA A 67 7.94 22.87 22.10
N THR A 68 7.66 23.05 23.39
CA THR A 68 8.68 23.33 24.40
C THR A 68 9.32 22.01 24.84
N GLY A 69 10.61 21.87 24.62
CA GLY A 69 11.40 20.72 25.07
C GLY A 69 11.65 20.73 26.58
N ALA A 70 12.14 19.62 27.10
CA ALA A 70 12.32 19.42 28.55
C ALA A 70 13.23 20.45 29.24
N ALA A 71 14.21 21.02 28.53
CA ALA A 71 15.10 22.08 29.04
C ALA A 71 14.65 23.50 28.63
N GLY A 72 13.39 23.66 28.19
CA GLY A 72 12.78 24.95 27.88
C GLY A 72 13.05 25.47 26.47
N GLN A 73 13.87 24.79 25.66
CA GLN A 73 14.11 25.16 24.27
C GLN A 73 12.88 24.94 23.38
N VAL A 74 12.73 25.75 22.35
CA VAL A 74 11.73 25.55 21.29
C VAL A 74 12.26 24.51 20.30
N THR A 75 11.51 23.42 20.10
CA THR A 75 11.83 22.35 19.15
C THR A 75 10.66 22.08 18.20
N ILE A 76 10.90 21.32 17.13
CA ILE A 76 9.82 20.82 16.27
C ILE A 76 8.87 19.97 17.11
N HIS A 77 7.56 20.12 16.86
CA HIS A 77 6.56 19.34 17.56
C HIS A 77 6.69 17.84 17.23
N PRO A 78 6.70 16.91 18.22
CA PRO A 78 6.94 15.48 17.98
C PRO A 78 6.05 14.87 16.90
N LEU A 79 4.75 15.20 16.89
CA LEU A 79 3.80 14.71 15.88
C LEU A 79 4.18 15.07 14.44
N VAL A 80 4.88 16.19 14.20
CA VAL A 80 5.35 16.55 12.85
C VAL A 80 6.37 15.52 12.35
N THR A 81 7.28 15.11 13.23
CA THR A 81 8.30 14.12 12.91
C THR A 81 7.70 12.73 12.73
N GLU A 82 6.80 12.30 13.63
CA GLU A 82 6.15 10.99 13.54
C GLU A 82 5.28 10.87 12.28
N LEU A 83 4.46 11.89 11.97
CA LEU A 83 3.66 11.91 10.74
C LEU A 83 4.52 11.77 9.49
N ARG A 84 5.67 12.44 9.44
CA ARG A 84 6.62 12.29 8.33
C ARG A 84 7.13 10.85 8.24
N GLN A 85 7.51 10.23 9.36
CA GLN A 85 8.03 8.87 9.39
C GLN A 85 6.99 7.83 8.93
N HIS A 86 5.75 7.92 9.38
CA HIS A 86 4.66 7.03 8.94
C HIS A 86 4.34 7.21 7.45
N ARG A 87 4.31 8.46 6.95
CA ARG A 87 4.12 8.73 5.51
C ARG A 87 5.24 8.14 4.66
N GLU A 88 6.49 8.27 5.10
CA GLU A 88 7.64 7.66 4.42
C GLU A 88 7.61 6.12 4.48
N ALA A 89 7.21 5.54 5.61
CA ALA A 89 7.05 4.10 5.76
C ALA A 89 5.97 3.55 4.83
N CYS A 90 4.80 4.20 4.79
CA CYS A 90 3.71 3.88 3.87
C CYS A 90 4.19 3.93 2.42
N GLY A 91 4.87 5.01 2.01
CA GLY A 91 5.44 5.12 0.66
C GLY A 91 6.43 4.00 0.32
N ARG A 92 7.32 3.63 1.25
CA ARG A 92 8.26 2.51 1.04
C ARG A 92 7.57 1.17 0.93
N LEU A 93 6.51 0.91 1.69
CA LEU A 93 5.74 -0.33 1.64
C LEU A 93 4.94 -0.43 0.34
N LEU A 94 4.30 0.67 -0.08
CA LEU A 94 3.57 0.75 -1.36
C LEU A 94 4.51 0.57 -2.56
N ALA A 95 5.73 1.11 -2.52
CA ALA A 95 6.73 0.88 -3.57
C ALA A 95 7.14 -0.61 -3.71
N ARG A 96 6.82 -1.47 -2.74
CA ARG A 96 7.01 -2.93 -2.84
C ARG A 96 5.80 -3.65 -3.43
N VAL A 97 4.65 -2.99 -3.54
CA VAL A 97 3.45 -3.51 -4.20
C VAL A 97 3.57 -3.15 -5.69
N ARG A 98 3.77 -4.14 -6.55
CA ARG A 98 4.04 -3.89 -7.98
C ARG A 98 2.74 -3.69 -8.76
N LEU A 99 2.56 -2.46 -9.24
CA LEU A 99 1.45 -1.97 -10.07
C LEU A 99 2.01 -1.46 -11.41
N ASP A 100 2.80 -2.24 -12.15
CA ASP A 100 3.30 -1.74 -13.43
C ASP A 100 2.27 -1.97 -14.54
N VAL A 101 1.61 -0.90 -14.95
CA VAL A 101 0.72 -0.88 -16.12
C VAL A 101 1.57 -1.06 -17.39
N PRO A 102 1.19 -1.95 -18.32
CA PRO A 102 1.91 -2.07 -19.58
C PRO A 102 1.77 -0.80 -20.41
N GLY A 103 2.86 -0.04 -20.59
CA GLY A 103 2.94 1.01 -21.61
C GLY A 103 3.65 2.30 -21.21
N GLU A 104 3.78 2.61 -19.92
CA GLU A 104 4.45 3.84 -19.50
C GLU A 104 5.92 3.59 -19.16
N GLU A 105 6.79 4.36 -19.82
CA GLU A 105 8.21 4.32 -19.53
C GLU A 105 8.49 4.93 -18.17
N ALA A 106 8.68 4.11 -17.13
CA ALA A 106 9.12 4.58 -15.82
C ALA A 106 10.52 5.22 -15.93
N THR A 107 10.56 6.52 -16.19
CA THR A 107 11.75 7.35 -16.12
C THR A 107 11.92 7.84 -14.69
N ALA A 108 12.37 6.96 -13.80
CA ALA A 108 13.15 7.30 -12.61
C ALA A 108 13.71 6.02 -11.99
N ARG A 109 15.02 5.80 -12.18
CA ARG A 109 15.92 4.90 -11.43
C ARG A 109 15.22 3.76 -10.65
N GLY A 110 14.59 2.84 -11.39
CA GLY A 110 13.80 1.76 -10.80
C GLY A 110 13.21 0.78 -11.81
N SER A 111 14.02 0.34 -12.80
CA SER A 111 13.86 -0.93 -13.53
C SER A 111 12.45 -1.30 -14.09
N ARG A 112 12.08 -0.76 -15.27
CA ARG A 112 11.36 -1.59 -16.28
C ARG A 112 12.36 -2.63 -16.82
N THR A 113 12.03 -3.84 -17.28
CA THR A 113 10.95 -4.28 -18.15
C THR A 113 11.08 -5.81 -18.21
N THR A 114 10.04 -6.61 -17.92
CA THR A 114 9.85 -8.07 -18.25
C THR A 114 8.94 -8.78 -17.25
N SER A 115 8.88 -8.31 -15.99
CA SER A 115 8.30 -9.12 -14.90
C SER A 115 6.77 -9.19 -14.91
N ASP A 116 6.05 -8.15 -15.34
CA ASP A 116 4.58 -8.12 -15.24
C ASP A 116 3.84 -8.72 -16.43
N SER A 117 4.36 -8.58 -17.66
CA SER A 117 3.86 -9.37 -18.80
C SER A 117 4.13 -10.86 -18.58
N ALA A 118 5.29 -11.21 -18.01
CA ALA A 118 5.59 -12.57 -17.58
C ALA A 118 4.68 -13.02 -16.42
N ARG A 119 4.37 -12.15 -15.45
CA ARG A 119 3.43 -12.42 -14.35
C ARG A 119 2.02 -12.68 -14.88
N ARG A 120 1.51 -11.83 -15.77
CA ARG A 120 0.19 -11.99 -16.40
C ARG A 120 0.14 -13.30 -17.20
N ALA A 121 1.15 -13.57 -18.04
CA ALA A 121 1.24 -14.81 -18.80
C ALA A 121 1.35 -16.06 -17.90
N ALA A 122 2.11 -16.00 -16.80
CA ALA A 122 2.20 -17.07 -15.81
C ALA A 122 0.87 -17.30 -15.07
N MET A 123 0.16 -16.22 -14.72
CA MET A 123 -1.17 -16.29 -14.11
C MET A 123 -2.18 -16.90 -15.08
N THR A 124 -2.18 -16.53 -16.36
CA THR A 124 -3.05 -17.16 -17.37
C THR A 124 -2.77 -18.67 -17.51
N ARG A 125 -1.50 -19.08 -17.47
CA ARG A 125 -1.09 -20.50 -17.58
C ARG A 125 -1.50 -21.34 -16.36
N HIS A 126 -1.32 -20.83 -15.15
CA HIS A 126 -1.65 -21.58 -13.93
C HIS A 126 -3.16 -21.66 -13.68
N HIS A 127 -3.93 -20.61 -13.99
CA HIS A 127 -5.38 -20.60 -13.78
C HIS A 127 -6.17 -21.29 -14.90
N GLY A 128 -5.58 -21.46 -16.10
CA GLY A 128 -6.16 -22.27 -17.18
C GLY A 128 -6.08 -23.79 -16.97
N ASN A 129 -5.21 -24.28 -16.08
CA ASN A 129 -4.97 -25.72 -15.89
C ASN A 129 -5.84 -26.35 -14.79
N VAL A 130 -6.58 -25.56 -14.00
CA VAL A 130 -7.42 -26.09 -12.89
C VAL A 130 -8.77 -26.62 -13.40
N ALA A 131 -9.17 -26.29 -14.63
CA ALA A 131 -10.39 -26.81 -15.25
C ALA A 131 -10.26 -28.26 -15.77
N GLY A 132 -9.05 -28.82 -15.84
CA GLY A 132 -8.78 -30.14 -16.43
C GLY A 132 -8.66 -31.32 -15.46
N LEU A 133 -8.70 -31.10 -14.15
CA LEU A 133 -8.47 -32.16 -13.15
C LEU A 133 -9.70 -32.53 -12.29
N ALA A 134 -10.87 -31.91 -12.52
CA ALA A 134 -12.11 -32.20 -11.80
C ALA A 134 -13.11 -33.04 -12.62
N GLY A 135 -12.62 -33.96 -13.44
CA GLY A 135 -13.44 -34.82 -14.29
C GLY A 135 -12.73 -36.12 -14.64
N ARG A 136 -12.61 -37.02 -13.67
CA ARG A 136 -12.44 -38.47 -13.85
C ARG A 136 -13.09 -39.19 -12.67
#